data_AF-A0A8D5U535-F1
#
_entry.id   AF-A0A8D5U535-F1
#
_cell.length_a   1.000
_cell.length_b   1.000
_cell.length_c   1.000
_cell.angle_alpha   90.00
_cell.angle_beta   90.00
_cell.angle_gamma   90.00
#
_symmetry.space_group_name_H-M   'P 1'
#
loop_
_entity.id
_entity.type
_entity.pdbx_description
1 polymer ?
#
loop_
_entity_poly.entity_id
_entity_poly.type
_entity_poly.pdbx_seq_one_letter_code
_entity_poly.pdbx_strand_id
1 'polypeptide(L)'
;MLTHVQLIRQMRVLGDNYDLIAYLVKTNVEDIRRLANSIKDLSLTPITKFDGFSLCRGLVKDDIFRLSIKNKKMLLIDQELKTIEIRNYSGKPEEYDPYLDIWSPNYDRKADYISISSTEFGEITASAKGNTVDQLNLLNIRGFIVDYGKRDFFVDVLTYEEEILDELEYFPFIRVAYKVINPENIILYLIELYVPECYINLVIKTVDYMCRAKLCEKIISSSV
;
A
#
# COMPACT_ATOMS: atom_id res chain seq x y z
N MET A 1 24.19 -8.08 11.20
CA MET A 1 23.08 -9.01 10.90
C MET A 1 21.94 -8.17 10.36
N LEU A 2 21.33 -8.56 9.23
CA LEU A 2 20.19 -7.83 8.66
C LEU A 2 19.02 -7.90 9.65
N THR A 3 18.36 -6.77 9.90
CA THR A 3 17.16 -6.74 10.77
C THR A 3 15.88 -6.92 9.95
N HIS A 4 14.78 -7.32 10.59
CA HIS A 4 13.46 -7.39 9.95
C HIS A 4 13.05 -6.06 9.30
N VAL A 5 13.37 -4.94 9.96
CA VAL A 5 13.18 -3.59 9.43
C VAL A 5 13.87 -3.40 8.08
N GLN A 6 15.15 -3.75 8.02
CA GLN A 6 15.93 -3.61 6.79
C GLN A 6 15.39 -4.53 5.70
N LEU A 7 15.01 -5.77 6.05
CA LEU A 7 14.44 -6.71 5.10
C LEU A 7 13.13 -6.19 4.51
N ILE A 8 12.17 -5.77 5.33
CA ILE A 8 10.87 -5.23 4.88
C ILE A 8 11.09 -4.05 3.92
N ARG A 9 11.99 -3.12 4.28
CA ARG A 9 12.33 -1.97 3.44
C ARG A 9 12.89 -2.38 2.07
N GLN A 10 13.74 -3.41 2.01
CA GLN A 10 14.25 -3.94 0.73
C GLN A 10 13.15 -4.64 -0.08
N MET A 11 12.29 -5.42 0.58
CA MET A 11 11.19 -6.14 -0.06
C MET A 11 10.16 -5.20 -0.70
N ARG A 12 10.00 -3.96 -0.20
CA ARG A 12 9.15 -2.94 -0.85
C ARG A 12 9.56 -2.62 -2.27
N VAL A 13 10.85 -2.77 -2.59
CA VAL A 13 11.40 -2.52 -3.95
C VAL A 13 11.56 -3.83 -4.71
N LEU A 14 12.15 -4.82 -4.06
CA LEU A 14 12.70 -6.01 -4.73
C LEU A 14 11.80 -7.25 -4.62
N GLY A 15 10.71 -7.15 -3.85
CA GLY A 15 9.83 -8.28 -3.58
C GLY A 15 10.55 -9.40 -2.83
N ASP A 16 10.26 -10.64 -3.21
CA ASP A 16 10.84 -11.87 -2.67
C ASP A 16 12.11 -12.32 -3.40
N ASN A 17 12.77 -11.42 -4.15
CA ASN A 17 14.05 -11.69 -4.80
C ASN A 17 15.19 -11.72 -3.76
N TYR A 18 15.22 -12.79 -2.96
CA TYR A 18 16.15 -12.95 -1.84
C TYR A 18 17.60 -12.98 -2.28
N ASP A 19 17.91 -13.49 -3.47
CA ASP A 19 19.27 -13.49 -4.03
C ASP A 19 19.77 -12.06 -4.28
N LEU A 20 18.93 -11.21 -4.88
CA LEU A 20 19.27 -9.80 -5.11
C LEU A 20 19.35 -9.01 -3.79
N ILE A 21 18.44 -9.26 -2.85
CA ILE A 21 18.49 -8.66 -1.51
C ILE A 21 19.80 -9.05 -0.81
N ALA A 22 20.15 -10.35 -0.83
CA ALA A 22 21.36 -10.86 -0.21
C ALA A 22 22.63 -10.25 -0.82
N TYR A 23 22.66 -10.09 -2.15
CA TYR A 23 23.74 -9.42 -2.86
C TYR A 23 23.92 -7.96 -2.42
N LEU A 24 22.83 -7.19 -2.39
CA LEU A 24 22.86 -5.76 -2.05
C LEU A 24 23.24 -5.50 -0.60
N VAL A 25 22.73 -6.32 0.32
CA VAL A 25 23.02 -6.19 1.77
C VAL A 25 24.27 -6.97 2.20
N LYS A 26 24.97 -7.60 1.24
CA LYS A 26 26.21 -8.36 1.44
C LYS A 26 26.08 -9.43 2.53
N THR A 27 25.06 -10.28 2.41
CA THR A 27 24.79 -11.38 3.36
C THR A 27 24.46 -12.68 2.63
N ASN A 28 24.28 -13.78 3.38
CA ASN A 28 23.91 -15.06 2.82
C ASN A 28 22.39 -15.11 2.54
N VAL A 29 22.00 -15.61 1.37
CA VAL A 29 20.58 -15.81 1.00
C VAL A 29 19.83 -16.68 2.01
N GLU A 30 20.49 -17.65 2.62
CA GLU A 30 19.87 -18.51 3.65
C GLU A 30 19.50 -17.73 4.92
N ASP A 31 20.28 -16.70 5.27
CA ASP A 31 19.95 -15.82 6.40
C ASP A 31 18.78 -14.89 6.05
N ILE A 32 18.68 -14.44 4.79
CA ILE A 32 17.51 -13.69 4.29
C ILE A 32 16.25 -14.55 4.38
N ARG A 33 16.31 -15.79 3.86
CA ARG A 33 15.18 -16.74 3.90
C ARG A 33 14.75 -17.04 5.33
N ARG A 34 15.70 -17.29 6.23
CA ARG A 34 15.41 -17.52 7.65
C ARG A 34 14.73 -16.32 8.29
N LEU A 35 15.21 -15.12 8.00
CA LEU A 35 14.63 -13.88 8.51
C LEU A 35 13.21 -13.65 7.96
N ALA A 36 12.99 -13.82 6.65
CA ALA A 36 11.68 -13.71 6.03
C ALA A 36 10.66 -14.69 6.63
N ASN A 37 11.06 -15.96 6.80
CA ASN A 37 10.21 -17.01 7.37
C ASN A 37 9.87 -16.78 8.87
N SER A 38 10.64 -15.95 9.57
CA SER A 38 10.34 -15.58 10.96
C SER A 38 9.29 -14.47 11.08
N ILE A 39 8.96 -13.78 9.98
CA ILE A 39 7.94 -12.73 9.95
C ILE A 39 6.58 -13.39 9.75
N LYS A 40 5.70 -13.26 10.74
CA LYS A 40 4.31 -13.73 10.61
C LYS A 40 3.54 -12.96 9.54
N ASP A 41 2.68 -13.69 8.84
CA ASP A 41 1.77 -13.19 7.81
C ASP A 41 2.44 -12.38 6.70
N LEU A 42 3.73 -12.66 6.44
CA LEU A 42 4.50 -12.02 5.39
C LEU A 42 3.88 -12.32 4.02
N SER A 43 3.42 -11.28 3.35
CA SER A 43 2.82 -11.36 2.01
C SER A 43 3.21 -10.16 1.18
N LEU A 44 3.34 -10.37 -0.13
CA LEU A 44 3.75 -9.34 -1.07
C LEU A 44 2.65 -9.11 -2.08
N THR A 45 2.29 -7.84 -2.27
CA THR A 45 1.33 -7.43 -3.29
C THR A 45 2.03 -6.55 -4.31
N PRO A 46 2.13 -6.94 -5.59
CA PRO A 46 2.80 -6.12 -6.59
C PRO A 46 2.06 -4.80 -6.83
N ILE A 47 2.82 -3.71 -6.98
CA ILE A 47 2.29 -2.40 -7.38
C ILE A 47 2.43 -2.28 -8.89
N THR A 48 1.30 -2.37 -9.58
CA THR A 48 1.20 -2.29 -11.04
C THR A 48 0.63 -0.95 -11.50
N LYS A 49 0.83 -0.64 -12.78
CA LYS A 49 0.20 0.53 -13.42
C LYS A 49 -1.32 0.43 -13.35
N PHE A 50 -1.98 1.53 -13.00
CA PHE A 50 -3.42 1.72 -13.16
C PHE A 50 -3.65 2.99 -14.00
N ASP A 51 -4.15 2.84 -15.23
CA ASP A 51 -4.56 3.95 -16.10
C ASP A 51 -6.07 3.93 -16.29
N GLY A 52 -6.70 5.11 -16.35
CA GLY A 52 -8.10 5.26 -16.75
C GLY A 52 -9.08 4.59 -15.79
N PHE A 53 -8.97 4.89 -14.49
CA PHE A 53 -9.89 4.32 -13.51
C PHE A 53 -11.21 5.08 -13.54
N SER A 54 -12.12 4.71 -14.45
CA SER A 54 -13.53 5.04 -14.28
C SER A 54 -14.09 4.12 -13.20
N LEU A 55 -14.47 4.70 -12.09
CA LEU A 55 -15.25 4.02 -11.06
C LEU A 55 -16.68 3.65 -11.50
N CYS A 56 -17.07 3.95 -12.76
CA CYS A 56 -18.44 3.82 -13.23
C CYS A 56 -18.62 3.35 -14.68
N ARG A 57 -17.67 2.64 -15.30
CA ARG A 57 -17.94 2.02 -16.61
C ARG A 57 -17.97 0.50 -16.55
N GLY A 58 -19.11 -0.04 -16.08
CA GLY A 58 -19.46 -1.44 -16.37
C GLY A 58 -20.50 -2.12 -15.49
N LEU A 59 -20.91 -1.57 -14.35
CA LEU A 59 -21.83 -2.27 -13.43
C LEU A 59 -23.22 -1.63 -13.45
N VAL A 60 -24.08 -2.25 -14.25
CA VAL A 60 -25.53 -2.04 -14.24
C VAL A 60 -26.07 -2.45 -12.88
N LYS A 61 -26.92 -1.58 -12.31
CA LYS A 61 -27.91 -1.74 -11.23
C LYS A 61 -27.67 -2.86 -10.21
N ASP A 62 -27.58 -2.39 -8.97
CA ASP A 62 -27.63 -3.13 -7.71
C ASP A 62 -26.27 -3.75 -7.31
N ASP A 63 -25.68 -3.13 -6.28
CA ASP A 63 -24.49 -3.52 -5.52
C ASP A 63 -23.12 -3.32 -6.21
N ILE A 64 -22.47 -2.20 -5.91
CA ILE A 64 -21.16 -1.84 -6.46
C ILE A 64 -20.05 -2.26 -5.46
N PHE A 65 -18.83 -2.58 -5.96
CA PHE A 65 -17.63 -2.92 -5.16
C PHE A 65 -16.31 -2.28 -5.75
N ARG A 66 -15.35 -1.74 -4.95
CA ARG A 66 -13.92 -1.44 -5.30
C ARG A 66 -13.10 -2.65 -4.84
N LEU A 67 -11.90 -2.80 -5.38
CA LEU A 67 -10.93 -3.76 -4.88
C LEU A 67 -9.82 -3.13 -4.04
N SER A 68 -9.79 -3.35 -2.72
CA SER A 68 -8.53 -3.50 -1.99
C SER A 68 -7.62 -4.45 -2.77
N ILE A 69 -6.34 -4.09 -2.97
CA ILE A 69 -5.41 -4.91 -3.76
C ILE A 69 -5.27 -6.32 -3.16
N LYS A 70 -5.55 -6.48 -1.86
CA LYS A 70 -5.58 -7.78 -1.19
C LYS A 70 -6.99 -8.39 -1.17
N ASN A 71 -8.03 -7.61 -0.85
CA ASN A 71 -9.32 -8.16 -0.42
C ASN A 71 -10.56 -7.68 -1.19
N LYS A 72 -10.42 -7.08 -2.37
CA LYS A 72 -11.57 -6.72 -3.21
C LYS A 72 -12.63 -5.79 -2.55
N LYS A 73 -12.21 -4.82 -1.72
CA LYS A 73 -13.08 -3.92 -0.92
C LYS A 73 -13.35 -2.49 -1.44
N MET A 74 -14.56 -1.93 -1.21
CA MET A 74 -15.08 -0.76 -1.95
C MET A 74 -15.05 0.64 -1.31
N LEU A 75 -14.70 1.68 -2.10
CA LEU A 75 -15.16 3.09 -2.06
C LEU A 75 -15.72 3.52 -3.44
N LEU A 76 -16.77 4.36 -3.49
CA LEU A 76 -17.47 4.84 -4.70
C LEU A 76 -17.13 6.29 -5.04
N ILE A 77 -16.78 6.59 -6.30
CA ILE A 77 -16.54 7.96 -6.80
C ILE A 77 -16.93 7.98 -8.28
N ASP A 78 -17.94 8.68 -8.78
CA ASP A 78 -18.38 8.53 -10.19
C ASP A 78 -17.51 9.30 -11.23
N GLN A 79 -16.19 9.03 -11.32
CA GLN A 79 -15.28 9.78 -12.23
C GLN A 79 -14.12 8.94 -12.77
N GLU A 80 -13.61 9.29 -13.95
CA GLU A 80 -12.33 8.78 -14.50
C GLU A 80 -11.16 9.42 -13.76
N LEU A 81 -10.49 8.67 -12.89
CA LEU A 81 -9.35 9.13 -12.11
C LEU A 81 -8.03 8.69 -12.76
N LYS A 82 -7.07 9.61 -12.76
CA LYS A 82 -5.68 9.36 -13.16
C LYS A 82 -4.78 9.35 -11.94
N THR A 83 -4.00 8.29 -11.77
CA THR A 83 -2.99 8.22 -10.71
C THR A 83 -1.85 9.18 -11.01
N ILE A 84 -1.49 10.01 -10.03
CA ILE A 84 -0.31 10.88 -10.07
C ILE A 84 0.85 10.20 -9.34
N GLU A 85 0.60 9.75 -8.11
CA GLU A 85 1.60 9.19 -7.20
C GLU A 85 0.99 8.03 -6.41
N ILE A 86 1.77 6.98 -6.20
CA ILE A 86 1.51 5.94 -5.22
C ILE A 86 2.57 6.04 -4.13
N ARG A 87 2.15 6.23 -2.87
CA ARG A 87 3.01 6.20 -1.69
C ARG A 87 2.87 4.85 -1.01
N ASN A 88 3.88 4.00 -1.17
CA ASN A 88 3.92 2.67 -0.55
C ASN A 88 4.61 2.75 0.82
N TYR A 89 3.80 2.75 1.88
CA TYR A 89 4.28 2.75 3.25
C TYR A 89 4.52 1.33 3.75
N SER A 90 3.68 0.35 3.40
CA SER A 90 3.75 -1.01 3.96
C SER A 90 3.85 -1.04 5.50
N GLY A 91 3.24 -0.07 6.19
CA GLY A 91 3.39 0.14 7.63
C GLY A 91 4.79 0.61 8.08
N LYS A 92 4.95 0.81 9.39
CA LYS A 92 6.23 1.18 10.00
C LYS A 92 6.91 -0.03 10.64
N PRO A 93 7.88 -0.66 9.97
CA PRO A 93 8.45 -1.92 10.45
C PRO A 93 9.24 -1.76 11.76
N GLU A 94 9.68 -0.55 12.09
CA GLU A 94 10.36 -0.24 13.35
C GLU A 94 9.44 -0.34 14.57
N GLU A 95 8.13 -0.25 14.34
CA GLU A 95 7.09 -0.28 15.37
C GLU A 95 6.44 -1.67 15.48
N TYR A 96 7.01 -2.69 14.83
CA TYR A 96 6.53 -4.07 14.87
C TYR A 96 7.58 -5.00 15.49
N ASP A 97 7.18 -5.77 16.50
CA ASP A 97 7.97 -6.86 17.07
C ASP A 97 7.57 -8.19 16.41
N PRO A 98 8.43 -8.80 15.56
CA PRO A 98 8.12 -10.03 14.86
C PRO A 98 8.11 -11.28 15.76
N TYR A 99 8.75 -11.23 16.92
CA TYR A 99 8.80 -12.36 17.86
C TYR A 99 7.54 -12.42 18.71
N LEU A 100 7.06 -11.26 19.15
CA LEU A 100 5.84 -11.15 19.94
C LEU A 100 4.59 -10.98 19.08
N ASP A 101 4.74 -10.60 17.81
CA ASP A 101 3.65 -10.28 16.88
C ASP A 101 2.78 -9.14 17.43
N ILE A 102 3.46 -8.08 17.89
CA ILE A 102 2.84 -6.92 18.54
C ILE A 102 3.35 -5.65 17.87
N TRP A 103 2.43 -4.71 17.67
CA TRP A 103 2.76 -3.36 17.26
C TRP A 103 2.91 -2.45 18.48
N SER A 104 3.97 -1.64 18.51
CA SER A 104 4.27 -0.63 19.54
C SER A 104 4.30 0.76 18.90
N PRO A 105 3.15 1.42 18.74
CA PRO A 105 3.05 2.65 17.98
C PRO A 105 3.86 3.81 18.56
N ASN A 106 4.53 4.54 17.68
CA ASN A 106 5.17 5.82 17.95
C ASN A 106 4.57 6.89 17.02
N TYR A 107 3.74 7.75 17.61
CA TYR A 107 3.02 8.80 16.89
C TYR A 107 3.81 10.10 16.73
N ASP A 108 5.10 10.14 17.12
CA ASP A 108 5.94 11.35 16.99
C ASP A 108 6.71 11.38 15.66
N ARG A 109 6.72 10.27 14.92
CA ARG A 109 7.47 10.13 13.67
C ARG A 109 6.56 9.73 12.51
N LYS A 110 6.68 10.39 11.37
CA LYS A 110 6.03 9.97 10.12
C LYS A 110 6.60 8.67 9.57
N ALA A 111 5.77 7.89 8.90
CA ALA A 111 6.15 6.67 8.21
C ALA A 111 7.00 6.99 6.97
N ASP A 112 8.10 6.25 6.79
CA ASP A 112 8.89 6.31 5.56
C ASP A 112 8.16 5.54 4.44
N TYR A 113 8.14 6.08 3.22
CA TYR A 113 7.48 5.45 2.07
C TYR A 113 8.34 5.46 0.80
N ILE A 114 7.96 4.61 -0.14
CA ILE A 114 8.46 4.64 -1.51
C ILE A 114 7.43 5.38 -2.37
N SER A 115 7.85 6.47 -2.99
CA SER A 115 7.06 7.20 -3.96
C SER A 115 7.23 6.56 -5.34
N ILE A 116 6.12 6.28 -6.02
CA ILE A 116 6.11 5.77 -7.38
C ILE A 116 5.30 6.77 -8.21
N SER A 117 5.98 7.48 -9.10
CA SER A 117 5.35 8.44 -10.01
C SER A 117 4.62 7.73 -11.15
N SER A 118 3.51 8.31 -11.60
CA SER A 118 2.82 7.88 -12.82
C SER A 118 3.74 7.77 -14.05
N THR A 119 4.79 8.58 -14.13
CA THR A 119 5.78 8.58 -15.22
C THR A 119 6.67 7.35 -15.22
N GLU A 120 6.81 6.67 -14.08
CA GLU A 120 7.63 5.46 -13.99
C GLU A 120 6.98 4.29 -14.72
N PHE A 121 5.66 4.30 -14.91
CA PHE A 121 4.92 3.26 -15.63
C PHE A 121 4.85 3.49 -17.16
N GLY A 122 5.77 4.28 -17.72
CA GLY A 122 5.85 4.53 -19.16
C GLY A 122 5.88 3.25 -20.00
N GLU A 123 5.31 3.31 -21.20
CA GLU A 123 5.30 2.19 -22.14
C GLU A 123 6.74 1.74 -22.43
N ILE A 124 7.05 0.50 -22.08
CA ILE A 124 8.21 -0.18 -22.64
C ILE A 124 7.87 -0.40 -24.13
N THR A 125 8.18 0.58 -24.97
CA THR A 125 8.18 0.45 -26.44
C THR A 125 9.39 -0.37 -26.88
N ALA A 126 9.59 -1.53 -26.28
CA ALA A 126 10.51 -2.53 -26.80
C ALA A 126 9.76 -3.30 -27.88
N SER A 127 10.16 -3.11 -29.13
CA SER A 127 9.75 -3.92 -30.27
C SER A 127 10.32 -5.34 -30.17
N ALA A 128 9.87 -6.11 -29.18
CA ALA A 128 10.23 -7.51 -29.02
C ALA A 128 9.10 -8.39 -29.56
N LYS A 129 9.38 -9.21 -30.58
CA LYS A 129 8.48 -10.27 -31.04
C LYS A 129 8.74 -11.54 -30.22
N GLY A 130 7.67 -12.17 -29.72
CA GLY A 130 7.68 -13.49 -29.03
C GLY A 130 7.20 -13.45 -27.58
N ASN A 131 7.24 -14.60 -26.88
CA ASN A 131 6.87 -14.81 -25.46
C ASN A 131 7.52 -13.83 -24.46
N THR A 132 8.49 -13.05 -24.92
CA THR A 132 9.11 -11.93 -24.21
C THR A 132 8.11 -10.81 -23.89
N VAL A 133 7.04 -10.61 -24.67
CA VAL A 133 6.03 -9.57 -24.41
C VAL A 133 5.23 -9.85 -23.14
N ASP A 134 4.91 -11.10 -22.83
CA ASP A 134 4.21 -11.47 -21.59
C ASP A 134 5.12 -11.30 -20.35
N GLN A 135 6.43 -11.52 -20.51
CA GLN A 135 7.43 -11.22 -19.49
C GLN A 135 7.74 -9.72 -19.36
N LEU A 136 7.63 -8.96 -20.44
CA LEU A 136 7.77 -7.50 -20.43
C LEU A 136 6.52 -6.81 -19.84
N ASN A 137 5.34 -7.42 -19.95
CA ASN A 137 4.14 -6.97 -19.23
C ASN A 137 4.22 -7.22 -17.72
N LEU A 138 4.97 -8.24 -17.28
CA LEU A 138 5.38 -8.43 -15.88
C LEU A 138 6.36 -7.34 -15.38
N LEU A 139 6.96 -6.53 -16.27
CA LEU A 139 7.88 -5.42 -15.91
C LEU A 139 7.19 -4.09 -15.58
N ASN A 140 5.86 -4.04 -15.49
CA ASN A 140 5.14 -2.86 -14.98
C ASN A 140 5.01 -2.85 -13.44
N ILE A 141 5.70 -3.75 -12.75
CA ILE A 141 5.84 -3.74 -11.30
C ILE A 141 6.87 -2.67 -10.93
N ARG A 142 6.50 -1.75 -10.04
CA ARG A 142 7.38 -0.69 -9.52
C ARG A 142 7.73 -0.85 -8.05
N GLY A 143 7.20 -1.89 -7.42
CA GLY A 143 7.49 -2.26 -6.05
C GLY A 143 6.43 -3.23 -5.54
N PHE A 144 6.49 -3.50 -4.25
CA PHE A 144 5.59 -4.42 -3.57
C PHE A 144 5.10 -3.80 -2.27
N ILE A 145 3.79 -3.84 -2.04
CA ILE A 145 3.25 -3.63 -0.70
C ILE A 145 3.60 -4.88 0.11
N VAL A 146 4.35 -4.68 1.19
CA VAL A 146 4.77 -5.74 2.09
C VAL A 146 3.80 -5.75 3.26
N ASP A 147 3.01 -6.82 3.34
CA ASP A 147 2.15 -7.05 4.48
C ASP A 147 2.84 -8.01 5.45
N TYR A 148 2.86 -7.67 6.74
CA TYR A 148 3.43 -8.46 7.83
C TYR A 148 2.73 -8.13 9.15
N GLY A 149 2.89 -9.04 10.12
CA GLY A 149 2.28 -8.93 11.44
C GLY A 149 0.77 -9.07 11.41
N LYS A 150 0.20 -9.54 12.52
CA LYS A 150 -1.24 -9.75 12.61
C LYS A 150 -1.99 -8.43 12.45
N ARG A 151 -2.76 -8.33 11.37
CA ARG A 151 -3.63 -7.19 11.04
C ARG A 151 -4.92 -7.71 10.45
N ASP A 152 -6.04 -7.13 10.86
CA ASP A 152 -7.36 -7.75 10.66
C ASP A 152 -8.34 -6.81 9.93
N PHE A 153 -8.08 -5.49 9.97
CA PHE A 153 -9.04 -4.50 9.50
C PHE A 153 -8.40 -3.54 8.49
N PHE A 154 -9.10 -3.31 7.40
CA PHE A 154 -8.79 -2.23 6.49
C PHE A 154 -9.65 -1.01 6.83
N VAL A 155 -9.00 0.14 6.95
CA VAL A 155 -9.63 1.45 7.10
C VAL A 155 -9.20 2.29 5.92
N ASP A 156 -10.12 2.53 5.01
CA ASP A 156 -9.91 3.39 3.85
C ASP A 156 -10.41 4.80 4.15
N VAL A 157 -9.65 5.81 3.74
CA VAL A 157 -9.99 7.23 3.87
C VAL A 157 -9.87 7.90 2.51
N LEU A 158 -10.92 8.59 2.09
CA LEU A 158 -10.98 9.39 0.88
C LEU A 158 -11.11 10.87 1.26
N THR A 159 -10.26 11.73 0.70
CA THR A 159 -10.28 13.16 1.03
C THR A 159 -9.70 14.02 -0.08
N TYR A 160 -10.07 15.29 -0.08
CA TYR A 160 -9.43 16.34 -0.87
C TYR A 160 -8.28 17.03 -0.12
N GLU A 161 -8.16 16.79 1.18
CA GLU A 161 -7.25 17.50 2.08
C GLU A 161 -5.94 16.73 2.27
N GLU A 162 -4.83 17.27 1.76
CA GLU A 162 -3.50 16.65 1.91
C GLU A 162 -3.08 16.51 3.38
N GLU A 163 -3.53 17.42 4.24
CA GLU A 163 -3.24 17.39 5.66
C GLU A 163 -3.76 16.11 6.35
N ILE A 164 -4.85 15.50 5.85
CA ILE A 164 -5.33 14.22 6.42
C ILE A 164 -4.36 13.08 6.09
N LEU A 165 -3.77 13.08 4.88
CA LEU A 165 -2.69 12.17 4.55
C LEU A 165 -1.50 12.37 5.47
N ASP A 166 -1.06 13.62 5.63
CA ASP A 166 0.09 13.95 6.48
C ASP A 166 -0.06 13.47 7.94
N GLU A 167 -1.26 13.60 8.51
CA GLU A 167 -1.54 13.14 9.86
C GLU A 167 -1.60 11.60 9.96
N LEU A 168 -2.14 10.94 8.94
CA LEU A 168 -2.22 9.47 8.91
C LEU A 168 -0.85 8.81 8.73
N GLU A 169 0.17 9.53 8.22
CA GLU A 169 1.55 9.05 8.17
C GLU A 169 2.14 8.78 9.57
N TYR A 170 1.59 9.35 10.64
CA TYR A 170 2.01 9.06 12.01
C TYR A 170 1.49 7.72 12.53
N PHE A 171 0.55 7.07 11.85
CA PHE A 171 0.08 5.74 12.23
C PHE A 171 1.01 4.66 11.65
N PRO A 172 1.45 3.67 12.45
CA PRO A 172 2.25 2.55 11.93
C PRO A 172 1.51 1.64 10.94
N PHE A 173 0.19 1.80 10.86
CA PHE A 173 -0.71 0.94 10.11
C PHE A 173 -0.96 1.44 8.70
N ILE A 174 -0.49 2.64 8.34
CA ILE A 174 -0.65 3.17 6.99
C ILE A 174 0.01 2.22 5.98
N ARG A 175 -0.78 1.71 5.04
CA ARG A 175 -0.37 0.67 4.09
C ARG A 175 0.04 1.29 2.77
N VAL A 176 -0.83 2.08 2.18
CA VAL A 176 -0.60 2.75 0.90
C VAL A 176 -1.47 4.00 0.80
N ALA A 177 -1.00 5.01 0.08
CA ALA A 177 -1.82 6.14 -0.34
C ALA A 177 -1.68 6.40 -1.84
N TYR A 178 -2.76 6.85 -2.47
CA TYR A 178 -2.79 7.26 -3.86
C TYR A 178 -3.15 8.73 -3.94
N LYS A 179 -2.33 9.50 -4.64
CA LYS A 179 -2.68 10.82 -5.12
C LYS A 179 -3.23 10.68 -6.52
N VAL A 180 -4.49 11.02 -6.72
CA VAL A 180 -5.19 10.89 -8.00
C VAL A 180 -5.78 12.24 -8.40
N ILE A 181 -6.04 12.41 -9.68
CA ILE A 181 -6.66 13.60 -10.25
C ILE A 181 -7.83 13.21 -11.14
N ASN A 182 -8.94 13.94 -11.00
CA ASN A 182 -10.11 13.77 -11.84
C ASN A 182 -10.00 14.58 -13.16
N PRO A 183 -10.97 14.46 -14.09
CA PRO A 183 -10.93 15.20 -15.36
C PRO A 183 -11.07 16.72 -15.19
N GLU A 184 -11.58 17.17 -14.04
CA GLU A 184 -11.72 18.59 -13.67
C GLU A 184 -10.46 19.16 -12.99
N ASN A 185 -9.38 18.38 -12.92
CA ASN A 185 -8.12 18.70 -12.24
C ASN A 185 -8.21 18.83 -10.71
N ILE A 186 -9.24 18.25 -10.08
CA ILE A 186 -9.38 18.15 -8.64
C ILE A 186 -8.54 16.97 -8.14
N ILE A 187 -7.69 17.23 -7.15
CA ILE A 187 -6.83 16.23 -6.52
C ILE A 187 -7.62 15.52 -5.42
N LEU A 188 -7.53 14.18 -5.40
CA LEU A 188 -8.04 13.35 -4.32
C LEU A 188 -6.93 12.48 -3.75
N TYR A 189 -7.05 12.18 -2.47
CA TYR A 189 -6.19 11.26 -1.73
C TYR A 189 -7.02 10.05 -1.30
N LEU A 190 -6.57 8.87 -1.70
CA LEU A 190 -7.11 7.58 -1.28
C LEU A 190 -6.08 6.91 -0.38
N ILE A 191 -6.40 6.74 0.91
CA ILE A 191 -5.45 6.31 1.93
C ILE A 191 -5.97 5.00 2.53
N GLU A 192 -5.15 3.97 2.57
CA GLU A 192 -5.50 2.67 3.16
C GLU A 192 -4.63 2.42 4.38
N LEU A 193 -5.26 2.17 5.52
CA LEU A 193 -4.63 1.62 6.71
C LEU A 193 -5.00 0.14 6.85
N TYR A 194 -4.02 -0.68 7.24
CA TYR A 194 -4.24 -2.07 7.62
C TYR A 194 -3.88 -2.24 9.08
N VAL A 195 -4.88 -2.51 9.91
CA VAL A 195 -4.88 -2.23 11.34
C VAL A 195 -5.10 -3.54 12.12
N PRO A 196 -4.32 -3.81 13.17
CA PRO A 196 -4.60 -4.88 14.13
C PRO A 196 -5.89 -4.62 14.89
N GLU A 197 -6.63 -5.66 15.24
CA GLU A 197 -7.86 -5.56 16.03
C GLU A 197 -7.71 -4.70 17.29
N CYS A 198 -6.61 -4.82 18.03
CA CYS A 198 -6.39 -4.06 19.26
C CYS A 198 -6.30 -2.53 19.06
N TYR A 199 -6.01 -2.07 17.84
CA TYR A 199 -5.88 -0.64 17.50
C TYR A 199 -7.07 -0.08 16.69
N ILE A 200 -8.02 -0.93 16.27
CA ILE A 200 -9.10 -0.50 15.36
C ILE A 200 -9.94 0.64 15.94
N ASN A 201 -10.29 0.55 17.22
CA ASN A 201 -11.10 1.58 17.89
C ASN A 201 -10.38 2.93 17.97
N LEU A 202 -9.06 2.92 18.16
CA LEU A 202 -8.26 4.14 18.16
C LEU A 202 -8.25 4.77 16.77
N VAL A 203 -7.91 3.97 15.75
CA VAL A 203 -7.82 4.45 14.37
C VAL A 203 -9.16 5.01 13.89
N ILE A 204 -10.27 4.30 14.11
CA ILE A 204 -11.60 4.78 13.72
C ILE A 204 -11.92 6.11 14.40
N LYS A 205 -11.75 6.21 15.73
CA LYS A 205 -12.06 7.46 16.44
C LYS A 205 -11.22 8.64 15.94
N THR A 206 -9.96 8.40 15.61
CA THR A 206 -9.09 9.45 15.07
C THR A 206 -9.52 9.87 13.66
N VAL A 207 -9.77 8.92 12.76
CA VAL A 207 -10.28 9.21 11.41
C VAL A 207 -11.63 9.93 11.48
N ASP A 208 -12.52 9.53 12.37
CA ASP A 208 -13.81 10.18 12.60
C ASP A 208 -13.66 11.63 13.01
N TYR A 209 -12.72 11.91 13.92
CA TYR A 209 -12.41 13.26 14.34
C TYR A 209 -11.88 14.11 13.18
N MET A 210 -10.94 13.56 12.40
CA MET A 210 -10.40 14.21 11.20
C MET A 210 -11.50 14.52 10.17
N CYS A 211 -12.39 13.56 9.87
CA CYS A 211 -13.49 13.75 8.90
C CYS A 211 -14.64 14.62 9.39
N ARG A 212 -14.72 14.93 10.69
CA ARG A 212 -15.65 15.95 11.17
C ARG A 212 -15.06 17.35 11.04
N ALA A 213 -13.75 17.48 11.21
CA ALA A 213 -13.04 18.74 11.08
C ALA A 213 -12.80 19.14 9.62
N LYS A 214 -12.70 18.14 8.72
CA LYS A 214 -12.33 18.29 7.32
C LYS A 214 -13.21 17.42 6.42
N LEU A 215 -13.32 17.75 5.13
CA LEU A 215 -14.09 16.96 4.18
C LEU A 215 -13.38 15.62 3.87
N CYS A 216 -13.80 14.54 4.53
CA CYS A 216 -13.43 13.18 4.15
C CYS A 216 -14.52 12.13 4.35
N GLU A 217 -14.40 11.05 3.57
CA GLU A 217 -15.18 9.83 3.69
C GLU A 217 -14.30 8.69 4.19
N LYS A 218 -14.90 7.74 4.92
CA LYS A 218 -14.18 6.57 5.44
C LYS A 218 -14.97 5.29 5.23
N ILE A 219 -14.26 4.18 5.01
CA ILE A 219 -14.82 2.84 4.94
C ILE A 219 -13.99 1.88 5.78
N ILE A 220 -14.67 1.04 6.55
CA ILE A 220 -14.05 0.08 7.47
C ILE A 220 -14.52 -1.32 7.10
N SER A 221 -13.60 -2.27 7.09
CA SER A 221 -13.89 -3.63 6.64
C SER A 221 -12.90 -4.65 7.21
N SER A 222 -13.33 -5.87 7.46
CA SER A 222 -12.48 -6.95 7.98
C SER A 222 -11.76 -7.72 6.86
N SER A 223 -10.60 -8.29 7.14
CA SER A 223 -9.77 -9.00 6.15
C SER A 223 -10.21 -10.45 5.87
N VAL A 224 -11.44 -10.81 6.24
CA VAL A 224 -12.03 -12.15 6.07
C VAL A 224 -12.03 -12.58 4.61
#